data_AF-A0A525DDZ6-F1
#
_entry.id   AF-A0A525DDZ6-F1
#
_cell.length_a   1.000
_cell.length_b   1.000
_cell.length_c   1.000
_cell.angle_alpha   90.00
_cell.angle_beta   90.00
_cell.angle_gamma   90.00
#
_symmetry.space_group_name_H-M   'P 1'
#
loop_
_entity.id
_entity.type
_entity.pdbx_description
1 polymer ?
#
loop_
_entity_poly.entity_id
_entity_poly.type
_entity_poly.pdbx_seq_one_letter_code
_entity_poly.pdbx_strand_id
1 'polypeptide(L)'
;MDHAIEELRKQSLSKLKKHGITGANVYLIDLIPLIEMIWADGKAQEAEVSILQTYLDHHVKHINHIAGYTVLDVEAATTFIQGFLKKRPDPGLLKTLRDLIPSVRLSSTDTQASDLVKESLLAACLDIAASCVIRYPYGLSERFDPREKRCFFEIVESFKP
;
A
#
# COMPACT_ATOMS: atom_id res chain seq x y z
N MET A 1 -15.55 23.31 0.68
CA MET A 1 -15.18 21.93 0.36
C MET A 1 -13.84 21.60 1.01
N ASP A 2 -12.83 22.45 0.85
CA ASP A 2 -11.48 22.28 1.40
C ASP A 2 -11.42 22.09 2.93
N HIS A 3 -12.23 22.83 3.70
CA HIS A 3 -12.25 22.67 5.16
C HIS A 3 -12.76 21.28 5.60
N ALA A 4 -13.69 20.67 4.87
CA ALA A 4 -14.19 19.34 5.23
C ALA A 4 -13.18 18.24 4.92
N ILE A 5 -12.47 18.38 3.79
CA ILE A 5 -11.37 17.49 3.38
C ILE A 5 -10.22 17.57 4.38
N GLU A 6 -9.85 18.78 4.79
CA GLU A 6 -8.78 19.01 5.75
C GLU A 6 -9.11 18.44 7.14
N GLU A 7 -10.35 18.59 7.61
CA GLU A 7 -10.78 17.98 8.87
C GLU A 7 -10.81 16.44 8.81
N LEU A 8 -11.28 15.86 7.69
CA LEU A 8 -11.21 14.42 7.48
C LEU A 8 -9.77 13.91 7.50
N ARG A 9 -8.86 14.62 6.80
CA ARG A 9 -7.42 14.31 6.77
C ARG A 9 -6.84 14.33 8.19
N LYS A 10 -7.11 15.36 8.99
CA LYS A 10 -6.65 15.45 10.39
C LYS A 10 -7.17 14.30 11.25
N GLN A 11 -8.44 13.94 11.11
CA GLN A 11 -9.03 12.81 11.82
C GLN A 11 -8.33 11.49 11.45
N SER A 12 -8.05 11.28 10.15
CA SER A 12 -7.35 10.10 9.68
C SER A 12 -5.90 10.05 10.14
N LEU A 13 -5.17 11.18 10.16
CA LEU A 13 -3.84 11.27 10.75
C LEU A 13 -3.84 10.95 12.25
N SER A 14 -4.88 11.38 12.98
CA SER A 14 -5.05 11.04 14.40
C SER A 14 -5.29 9.53 14.60
N LYS A 15 -6.05 8.88 13.70
CA LYS A 15 -6.23 7.42 13.71
C LYS A 15 -4.92 6.70 13.41
N LEU A 16 -4.17 7.11 12.38
CA LEU A 16 -2.84 6.56 12.07
C LEU A 16 -1.89 6.64 13.26
N LYS A 17 -1.88 7.76 13.98
CA LYS A 17 -1.08 7.94 15.19
C LYS A 17 -1.41 6.91 16.29
N LYS A 18 -2.68 6.52 16.45
CA LYS A 18 -3.08 5.46 17.41
C LYS A 18 -2.51 4.09 17.04
N HIS A 19 -2.20 3.87 15.77
CA HIS A 19 -1.55 2.67 15.26
C HIS A 19 -0.01 2.80 15.19
N GLY A 20 0.58 3.86 15.76
CA GLY A 20 2.02 4.10 15.76
C GLY A 20 2.58 4.64 14.44
N ILE A 21 1.72 5.01 13.48
CA ILE A 21 2.14 5.60 12.20
C ILE A 21 2.12 7.11 12.34
N THR A 22 3.31 7.72 12.45
CA THR A 22 3.48 9.16 12.68
C THR A 22 4.64 9.73 11.89
N GLY A 23 4.67 11.06 11.72
CA GLY A 23 5.77 11.75 11.05
C GLY A 23 5.89 11.29 9.59
N ALA A 24 7.13 11.03 9.16
CA ALA A 24 7.41 10.61 7.79
C ALA A 24 6.78 9.23 7.44
N ASN A 25 6.53 8.36 8.42
CA ASN A 25 5.92 7.04 8.17
C ASN A 25 4.49 7.12 7.59
N VAL A 26 3.84 8.28 7.69
CA VAL A 26 2.56 8.53 7.02
C VAL A 26 2.67 8.35 5.50
N TYR A 27 3.83 8.63 4.91
CA TYR A 27 4.05 8.42 3.47
C TYR A 27 4.21 6.94 3.09
N LEU A 28 4.41 6.05 4.07
CA LEU A 28 4.57 4.61 3.87
C LEU A 28 3.23 3.84 3.96
N ILE A 29 2.11 4.51 4.25
CA ILE A 29 0.79 3.85 4.30
C ILE A 29 0.37 3.28 2.95
N ASP A 30 0.94 3.82 1.88
CA ASP A 30 0.84 3.34 0.49
C ASP A 30 1.26 1.89 0.33
N LEU A 31 2.08 1.36 1.24
CA LEU A 31 2.57 -0.01 1.19
C LEU A 31 1.58 -1.02 1.78
N ILE A 32 0.56 -0.55 2.52
CA ILE A 32 -0.43 -1.41 3.18
C ILE A 32 -1.21 -2.29 2.19
N PRO A 33 -1.72 -1.79 1.04
CA PRO A 33 -2.39 -2.63 0.06
C PRO A 33 -1.47 -3.71 -0.52
N LEU A 34 -0.20 -3.39 -0.76
CA LEU A 34 0.79 -4.37 -1.25
C LEU A 34 1.04 -5.45 -0.19
N ILE A 35 1.13 -5.07 1.09
CA ILE A 35 1.24 -6.01 2.22
C ILE A 35 -0.02 -6.89 2.33
N GLU A 36 -1.22 -6.33 2.11
CA GLU A 36 -2.46 -7.11 2.07
C GLU A 36 -2.46 -8.14 0.95
N MET A 37 -1.96 -7.76 -0.23
CA MET A 37 -1.82 -8.69 -1.36
C MET A 37 -0.87 -9.85 -1.04
N ILE A 38 0.31 -9.56 -0.49
CA ILE A 38 1.29 -10.58 -0.04
C ILE A 38 0.67 -11.58 0.95
N TRP A 39 -0.25 -11.13 1.81
CA TRP A 39 -0.87 -12.00 2.81
C TRP A 39 -2.23 -12.56 2.38
N ALA A 40 -2.68 -12.32 1.16
CA ALA A 40 -4.02 -12.69 0.69
C ALA A 40 -4.23 -14.21 0.70
N ASP A 41 -3.22 -14.97 0.28
CA ASP A 41 -3.21 -16.44 0.30
C ASP A 41 -2.79 -17.02 1.67
N GLY A 42 -2.36 -16.16 2.60
CA GLY A 42 -1.88 -16.48 3.94
C GLY A 42 -0.37 -16.72 4.07
N LYS A 43 0.42 -16.51 3.02
CA LYS A 43 1.88 -16.72 3.01
C LYS A 43 2.59 -15.58 2.30
N ALA A 44 3.52 -14.93 2.98
CA ALA A 44 4.44 -14.00 2.33
C ALA A 44 5.51 -14.78 1.53
N GLN A 45 5.41 -14.78 0.20
CA GLN A 45 6.36 -15.45 -0.68
C GLN A 45 7.55 -14.53 -1.00
N GLU A 46 8.74 -15.10 -1.18
CA GLU A 46 9.97 -14.31 -1.39
C GLU A 46 9.89 -13.43 -2.65
N ALA A 47 9.29 -13.94 -3.73
CA ALA A 47 9.11 -13.19 -4.98
C ALA A 47 8.22 -11.95 -4.78
N GLU A 48 7.11 -12.09 -4.06
CA GLU A 48 6.20 -10.98 -3.75
C GLU A 48 6.87 -9.94 -2.85
N VAL A 49 7.63 -10.40 -1.84
CA VAL A 49 8.40 -9.54 -0.95
C VAL A 49 9.46 -8.75 -1.71
N SER A 50 10.11 -9.36 -2.70
CA SER A 50 11.09 -8.67 -3.56
C SER A 50 10.44 -7.55 -4.36
N ILE A 51 9.23 -7.76 -4.90
CA ILE A 51 8.47 -6.72 -5.61
C ILE A 51 8.13 -5.56 -4.67
N LEU A 52 7.66 -5.84 -3.45
CA LEU A 52 7.41 -4.81 -2.44
C LEU A 52 8.67 -4.01 -2.09
N GLN A 53 9.83 -4.66 -1.95
CA GLN A 53 11.10 -3.98 -1.67
C GLN A 53 11.52 -3.05 -2.82
N THR A 54 11.37 -3.50 -4.07
CA THR A 54 11.62 -2.66 -5.25
C THR A 54 10.68 -1.46 -5.27
N TYR A 55 9.37 -1.68 -5.04
CA TYR A 55 8.39 -0.59 -4.95
C TYR A 55 8.76 0.41 -3.84
N LEU A 56 9.13 -0.08 -2.66
CA LEU A 56 9.53 0.74 -1.53
C LEU A 56 10.71 1.67 -1.88
N ASP A 57 11.76 1.14 -2.50
CA ASP A 57 12.94 1.93 -2.89
C ASP A 57 12.57 3.06 -3.87
N HIS A 58 11.79 2.74 -4.90
CA HIS A 58 11.29 3.74 -5.84
C HIS A 58 10.41 4.79 -5.17
N HIS A 59 9.53 4.36 -4.26
CA HIS A 59 8.62 5.24 -3.53
C HIS A 59 9.37 6.22 -2.62
N VAL A 60 10.34 5.74 -1.84
CA VAL A 60 11.17 6.60 -0.97
C VAL A 60 11.94 7.63 -1.81
N LYS A 61 12.55 7.20 -2.93
CA LYS A 61 13.25 8.11 -3.86
C LYS A 61 12.30 9.17 -4.42
N HIS A 62 11.09 8.77 -4.79
CA HIS A 62 10.08 9.68 -5.32
C HIS A 62 9.65 10.73 -4.29
N ILE A 63 9.35 10.32 -3.05
CA ILE A 63 8.96 11.23 -1.96
C ILE A 63 10.09 12.23 -1.65
N ASN A 64 11.33 11.75 -1.52
CA ASN A 64 12.48 12.63 -1.27
C ASN A 64 12.73 13.59 -2.44
N HIS A 65 12.53 13.15 -3.68
CA HIS A 65 12.65 14.00 -4.86
C HIS A 65 11.63 15.13 -4.86
N ILE A 66 10.35 14.82 -4.59
CA ILE A 66 9.28 15.83 -4.49
C ILE A 66 9.57 16.83 -3.36
N ALA A 67 10.04 16.33 -2.21
CA ALA A 67 10.35 17.18 -1.06
C ALA A 67 11.57 18.09 -1.29
N GLY A 68 12.49 17.70 -2.18
CA GLY A 68 13.77 18.39 -2.38
C GLY A 68 14.80 18.16 -1.28
N TYR A 69 14.52 17.27 -0.32
CA TYR A 69 15.40 16.86 0.76
C TYR A 69 15.02 15.46 1.25
N THR A 70 15.87 14.85 2.09
CA THR A 70 15.62 13.53 2.66
C THR A 70 14.54 13.59 3.75
N VAL A 71 13.32 13.18 3.40
CA VAL A 71 12.17 13.01 4.31
C VAL A 71 12.11 11.59 4.85
N LEU A 72 12.38 10.62 3.99
CA LEU A 72 12.36 9.19 4.29
C LEU A 72 13.73 8.58 4.06
N ASP A 73 14.15 7.79 5.03
CA ASP A 73 15.32 6.93 4.90
C ASP A 73 14.88 5.51 4.47
N VAL A 74 15.61 4.90 3.54
CA VAL A 74 15.26 3.58 2.98
C VAL A 74 15.39 2.49 4.04
N GLU A 75 16.36 2.58 4.95
CA GLU A 75 16.55 1.60 6.03
C GLU A 75 15.41 1.69 7.06
N ALA A 76 15.02 2.91 7.44
CA ALA A 76 13.86 3.15 8.29
C ALA A 76 12.55 2.64 7.64
N ALA A 77 12.36 2.89 6.35
CA ALA A 77 11.19 2.43 5.61
C ALA A 77 11.18 0.90 5.44
N THR A 78 12.35 0.28 5.27
CA THR A 78 12.51 -1.17 5.26
C THR A 78 12.14 -1.76 6.61
N THR A 79 12.59 -1.15 7.70
CA THR A 79 12.24 -1.55 9.07
C THR A 79 10.73 -1.49 9.30
N PHE A 80 10.06 -0.45 8.77
CA PHE A 80 8.60 -0.32 8.83
C PHE A 80 7.90 -1.51 8.17
N ILE A 81 8.22 -1.87 6.92
CA ILE A 81 7.56 -2.99 6.24
C ILE A 81 7.92 -4.34 6.87
N GLN A 82 9.13 -4.52 7.41
CA GLN A 82 9.53 -5.75 8.07
C GLN A 82 8.64 -6.09 9.28
N GLY A 83 8.09 -5.09 9.95
CA GLY A 83 7.11 -5.30 11.02
C GLY A 83 5.87 -6.06 10.56
N PHE A 84 5.42 -5.81 9.33
CA PHE A 84 4.27 -6.47 8.71
C PHE A 84 4.61 -7.80 8.00
N LEU A 85 5.87 -8.00 7.63
CA LEU A 85 6.32 -9.23 6.94
C LEU A 85 6.77 -10.34 7.90
N LYS A 86 7.28 -10.00 9.09
CA LYS A 86 7.75 -11.01 10.07
C LYS A 86 6.61 -11.88 10.61
N LYS A 87 5.41 -11.31 10.74
CA LYS A 87 4.21 -12.00 11.21
C LYS A 87 3.03 -11.43 10.46
N ARG A 88 2.15 -12.32 9.96
CA ARG A 88 0.89 -11.93 9.33
C ARG A 88 0.14 -10.95 10.23
N PRO A 89 -0.10 -9.71 9.77
CA PRO A 89 -0.86 -8.74 10.53
C PRO A 89 -2.32 -9.17 10.67
N ASP A 90 -3.01 -8.63 11.66
CA ASP A 90 -4.46 -8.81 11.78
C ASP A 90 -5.15 -8.23 10.52
N PRO A 91 -6.01 -9.00 9.82
CA PRO A 91 -6.70 -8.49 8.62
C PRO A 91 -7.57 -7.25 8.89
N GLY A 92 -8.14 -7.14 10.10
CA GLY A 92 -8.92 -5.96 10.52
C GLY A 92 -8.04 -4.73 10.68
N LEU A 93 -6.81 -4.87 11.18
CA LEU A 93 -5.82 -3.81 11.21
C LEU A 93 -5.45 -3.34 9.79
N LEU A 94 -5.11 -4.25 8.89
CA LEU A 94 -4.72 -3.89 7.52
C LEU A 94 -5.84 -3.14 6.80
N LYS A 95 -7.06 -3.68 6.86
CA LYS A 95 -8.26 -3.01 6.33
C LYS A 95 -8.44 -1.62 6.94
N THR A 96 -8.30 -1.48 8.26
CA THR A 96 -8.41 -0.18 8.94
C THR A 96 -7.38 0.82 8.41
N LEU A 97 -6.14 0.39 8.18
CA LEU A 97 -5.08 1.25 7.65
C LEU A 97 -5.32 1.61 6.18
N ARG A 98 -5.77 0.65 5.35
CA ARG A 98 -6.14 0.85 3.95
C ARG A 98 -7.27 1.86 3.78
N ASP A 99 -8.30 1.77 4.61
CA ASP A 99 -9.46 2.68 4.57
C ASP A 99 -9.09 4.14 4.92
N LEU A 100 -7.91 4.38 5.50
CA LEU A 100 -7.40 5.73 5.77
C LEU A 100 -6.64 6.34 4.58
N ILE A 101 -6.17 5.52 3.63
CA ILE A 101 -5.35 5.96 2.49
C ILE A 101 -6.06 7.04 1.67
N PRO A 102 -7.35 6.90 1.27
CA PRO A 102 -8.01 7.91 0.45
C PRO A 102 -7.94 9.30 1.08
N SER A 103 -8.29 9.41 2.36
CA SER A 103 -8.28 10.68 3.11
C SER A 103 -6.89 11.27 3.40
N VAL A 104 -5.83 10.48 3.30
CA VAL A 104 -4.46 10.90 3.64
C VAL A 104 -3.60 11.11 2.39
N ARG A 105 -3.89 10.40 1.29
CA ARG A 105 -3.03 10.37 0.10
C ARG A 105 -3.75 10.73 -1.18
N LEU A 106 -5.05 10.44 -1.28
CA LEU A 106 -5.82 10.64 -2.51
C LEU A 106 -6.80 11.82 -2.43
N SER A 107 -6.96 12.43 -1.25
CA SER A 107 -7.88 13.54 -1.01
C SER A 107 -7.34 14.90 -1.48
N SER A 108 -6.38 14.92 -2.39
CA SER A 108 -5.78 16.17 -2.85
C SER A 108 -6.71 16.86 -3.85
N THR A 109 -6.63 18.19 -3.93
CA THR A 109 -7.34 18.96 -4.96
C THR A 109 -6.79 18.69 -6.37
N ASP A 110 -5.58 18.14 -6.47
CA ASP A 110 -4.97 17.68 -7.71
C ASP A 110 -5.40 16.23 -7.99
N THR A 111 -6.48 16.11 -8.75
CA THR A 111 -7.04 14.80 -9.12
C THR A 111 -6.06 14.00 -9.98
N GLN A 112 -5.27 14.64 -10.85
CA GLN A 112 -4.31 13.94 -11.71
C GLN A 112 -3.18 13.30 -10.89
N ALA A 113 -2.60 14.05 -9.96
CA ALA A 113 -1.57 13.50 -9.08
C ALA A 113 -2.10 12.34 -8.23
N SER A 114 -3.34 12.47 -7.74
CA SER A 114 -3.99 11.43 -6.93
C SER A 114 -4.29 10.17 -7.74
N ASP A 115 -4.73 10.33 -8.99
CA ASP A 115 -4.99 9.23 -9.93
C ASP A 115 -3.69 8.49 -10.29
N LEU A 116 -2.58 9.19 -10.54
CA LEU A 116 -1.27 8.58 -10.82
C LEU A 116 -0.77 7.74 -9.64
N VAL A 117 -0.93 8.23 -8.40
CA VAL A 117 -0.58 7.46 -7.20
C VAL A 117 -1.45 6.21 -7.10
N LYS A 118 -2.76 6.34 -7.31
CA LYS A 118 -3.70 5.22 -7.29
C LYS A 118 -3.35 4.17 -8.35
N GLU A 119 -3.07 4.57 -9.59
CA GLU A 119 -2.68 3.67 -10.67
C GLU A 119 -1.38 2.94 -10.35
N SER A 120 -0.37 3.66 -9.85
CA SER A 120 0.90 3.07 -9.43
C SER A 120 0.71 2.00 -8.34
N LEU A 121 -0.14 2.27 -7.34
CA LEU A 121 -0.45 1.34 -6.26
C LEU A 121 -1.15 0.08 -6.76
N LEU A 122 -2.17 0.26 -7.61
CA LEU A 122 -2.92 -0.87 -8.16
C LEU A 122 -2.06 -1.72 -9.11
N ALA A 123 -1.19 -1.09 -9.90
CA ALA A 123 -0.23 -1.80 -10.74
C ALA A 123 0.71 -2.68 -9.90
N ALA A 124 1.27 -2.13 -8.82
CA ALA A 124 2.15 -2.90 -7.94
C ALA A 124 1.41 -4.06 -7.24
N CYS A 125 0.15 -3.88 -6.87
CA CYS A 125 -0.69 -4.97 -6.35
C CYS A 125 -0.90 -6.09 -7.38
N LEU A 126 -1.08 -5.74 -8.66
CA LEU A 126 -1.19 -6.71 -9.74
C LEU A 126 0.11 -7.46 -9.98
N ASP A 127 1.26 -6.77 -9.93
CA ASP A 127 2.58 -7.40 -10.09
C ASP A 127 2.85 -8.42 -8.97
N ILE A 128 2.50 -8.08 -7.73
CA ILE A 128 2.57 -9.01 -6.59
C ILE A 128 1.71 -10.25 -6.86
N ALA A 129 0.43 -10.08 -7.17
CA ALA A 129 -0.45 -11.22 -7.43
C ALA A 129 0.01 -12.05 -8.63
N ALA A 130 0.49 -11.42 -9.70
CA ALA A 130 0.98 -12.12 -10.88
C ALA A 130 2.24 -12.96 -10.61
N SER A 131 2.99 -12.66 -9.55
CA SER A 131 4.20 -13.39 -9.16
C SER A 131 3.93 -14.74 -8.46
N CYS A 132 2.67 -15.05 -8.14
CA CYS A 132 2.28 -16.24 -7.37
C CYS A 132 2.37 -17.57 -8.14
N VAL A 133 2.53 -17.54 -9.47
CA VAL A 133 2.61 -18.75 -10.31
C VAL A 133 4.04 -19.27 -10.48
N ILE A 134 4.34 -20.37 -9.79
CA ILE A 134 5.68 -20.99 -9.76
C ILE A 134 5.85 -22.10 -10.81
N ARG A 135 4.75 -22.59 -11.43
CA ARG A 135 4.79 -23.73 -12.36
C ARG A 135 4.06 -23.43 -13.68
N TYR A 136 4.79 -23.62 -14.77
CA TYR A 136 4.27 -23.54 -16.13
C TYR A 136 4.04 -24.96 -16.69
N PRO A 137 3.01 -25.20 -17.53
CA PRO A 137 1.96 -24.26 -17.91
C PRO A 137 0.89 -24.14 -16.81
N TYR A 138 0.29 -22.95 -16.72
CA TYR A 138 -0.88 -22.68 -15.87
C TYR A 138 -2.08 -22.34 -16.77
N GLY A 139 -3.28 -22.60 -16.26
CA GLY A 139 -4.54 -22.25 -16.94
C GLY A 139 -4.74 -20.74 -17.08
N LEU A 140 -5.64 -20.33 -17.99
CA LEU A 140 -5.93 -18.92 -18.29
C LEU A 140 -6.28 -18.08 -17.05
N SER A 141 -6.87 -18.68 -16.01
CA SER A 141 -7.35 -18.01 -14.80
C SER A 141 -6.54 -18.32 -13.54
N GLU A 142 -5.44 -19.07 -13.66
CA GLU A 142 -4.66 -19.63 -12.54
C GLU A 142 -3.51 -18.74 -12.07
N ARG A 143 -3.27 -17.60 -12.73
CA ARG A 143 -2.25 -16.62 -12.31
C ARG A 143 -2.57 -15.94 -10.98
N PHE A 144 -3.85 -15.87 -10.65
CA PHE A 144 -4.37 -15.20 -9.46
C PHE A 144 -5.28 -16.19 -8.73
N ASP A 145 -4.96 -16.50 -7.48
CA ASP A 145 -5.85 -17.30 -6.62
C ASP A 145 -7.14 -16.52 -6.32
N PRO A 146 -8.29 -17.19 -6.10
CA PRO A 146 -9.53 -16.50 -5.73
C PRO A 146 -9.41 -15.57 -4.51
N ARG A 147 -8.51 -15.84 -3.56
CA ARG A 147 -8.28 -14.98 -2.39
C ARG A 147 -7.56 -13.69 -2.75
N GLU A 148 -6.54 -13.75 -3.62
CA GLU A 148 -5.85 -12.58 -4.16
C GLU A 148 -6.80 -11.71 -4.98
N LYS A 149 -7.63 -12.32 -5.85
CA LYS A 149 -8.65 -11.58 -6.62
C LYS A 149 -9.59 -10.82 -5.69
N ARG A 150 -10.07 -11.47 -4.62
CA ARG A 150 -10.95 -10.84 -3.65
C ARG A 150 -10.25 -9.68 -2.94
N CYS A 151 -9.04 -9.91 -2.45
CA CYS A 151 -8.23 -8.88 -1.80
C CYS A 151 -8.04 -7.66 -2.73
N PHE A 152 -7.65 -7.90 -3.98
CA PHE A 152 -7.46 -6.86 -4.98
C PHE A 152 -8.74 -6.04 -5.23
N PHE A 153 -9.89 -6.70 -5.40
CA PHE A 153 -11.14 -5.97 -5.59
C PHE A 153 -11.55 -5.16 -4.35
N GLU A 154 -11.31 -5.67 -3.14
CA GLU A 154 -11.55 -4.90 -1.91
C GLU A 154 -10.64 -3.65 -1.83
N ILE A 155 -9.39 -3.75 -2.29
CA ILE A 155 -8.48 -2.61 -2.40
C ILE A 155 -9.02 -1.60 -3.42
N VAL A 156 -9.44 -2.04 -4.61
CA VAL A 156 -10.01 -1.15 -5.64
C VAL A 156 -11.26 -0.43 -5.12
N GLU A 157 -12.16 -1.13 -4.43
CA GLU A 157 -13.34 -0.54 -3.80
C GLU A 157 -12.97 0.52 -2.76
N SER A 158 -11.94 0.27 -1.95
CA SER A 158 -11.50 1.24 -0.92
C SER A 158 -10.96 2.54 -1.50
N PHE A 159 -10.53 2.54 -2.76
CA PHE A 159 -9.98 3.71 -3.46
C PHE A 159 -10.99 4.41 -4.37
N LYS A 160 -12.27 4.03 -4.30
CA LYS A 160 -13.33 4.79 -4.97
C LYS A 160 -13.56 6.12 -4.22
N PRO A 161 -13.81 7.21 -4.96
CA PRO A 161 -14.13 8.51 -4.36
C PRO A 161 -15.46 8.51 -3.61
#